data_AF-A0A7J4PQA4-F1
#
_entry.id   AF-A0A7J4PQA4-F1
#
_cell.length_a   1.000
_cell.length_b   1.000
_cell.length_c   1.000
_cell.angle_alpha   90.00
_cell.angle_beta   90.00
_cell.angle_gamma   90.00
#
_symmetry.space_group_name_H-M   'P 1'
#
loop_
_entity.id
_entity.type
_entity.pdbx_description
1 polymer ?
#
loop_
_entity_poly.entity_id
_entity_poly.type
_entity_poly.pdbx_seq_one_letter_code
_entity_poly.pdbx_strand_id
1 'polypeptide(L)'
;MLDRNVLYKAYFTKDKLVHHHINSFDDFIDLGLQKVINEVGTIETNIEDTYVKLGAIRVETPTVTEADGSVERLYPNDARLRNLSYASPLRLEMTIVQGETEKEPVEAMIGKIPIMIMSKVCNISGLSREEMIEYGEDPLDPGGYFVVNGSERVIMTLEDLSPNKILVEYNQRYDTLIEVAKVFSQRQGYRSLVIVERGKKSILEVSFPSVSGRLNFVTLARALGIETDMDIVQAVSDNSEIIKFMLENLEEAEVATKEEALEKIGGRVAAGQAKEYQKKRAAYVLDRYLLPHIGVEEGDRYAKGLFLARMAEACFELALGKRGQDDKDHYANKRLKLSGDLMEDLFRVAFSRLTRDIKYQLERASMRNRELNVITTVRADVLSERMIHPLATGNWVGGRTGVSQLLDRTDYMATLSHLRRVISPLSRSQPHFEARDLHPTQWGRICPSETPEGPNCGLVKNFAQGVELSIGVEEYEDVKKMLLDLEVVPVGGRVE
;
A
#
# COMPACT_ATOMS: atom_id res chain seq x y z
N MET A 1 -19.22 -11.57 -38.85
CA MET A 1 -18.41 -11.93 -37.67
C MET A 1 -17.11 -11.15 -37.75
N LEU A 2 -16.70 -10.45 -36.70
CA LEU A 2 -15.35 -9.86 -36.64
C LEU A 2 -14.32 -10.98 -36.73
N ASP A 3 -13.31 -10.83 -37.60
CA ASP A 3 -12.19 -11.76 -37.64
C ASP A 3 -11.36 -11.60 -36.35
N ARG A 4 -11.49 -12.59 -35.45
CA ARG A 4 -10.80 -12.58 -34.16
C ARG A 4 -9.28 -12.61 -34.32
N ASN A 5 -8.75 -13.12 -35.42
CA ASN A 5 -7.31 -13.15 -35.66
C ASN A 5 -6.72 -11.74 -35.81
N VAL A 6 -7.48 -10.82 -36.42
CA VAL A 6 -7.06 -9.43 -36.54
C VAL A 6 -6.97 -8.79 -35.16
N LEU A 7 -7.96 -9.02 -34.30
CA LEU A 7 -7.96 -8.53 -32.92
C LEU A 7 -6.81 -9.13 -32.11
N TYR A 8 -6.54 -10.42 -32.23
CA TYR A 8 -5.42 -11.06 -31.53
C TYR A 8 -4.06 -10.54 -31.98
N LYS A 9 -3.85 -10.34 -33.28
CA LYS A 9 -2.60 -9.76 -33.81
C LYS A 9 -2.42 -8.31 -33.37
N ALA A 10 -3.51 -7.54 -33.27
CA ALA A 10 -3.46 -6.17 -32.78
C ALA A 10 -3.22 -6.10 -31.26
N TYR A 11 -3.73 -7.06 -30.49
CA TYR A 11 -3.58 -7.11 -29.04
C TYR A 11 -2.19 -7.60 -28.62
N PHE A 12 -1.73 -8.72 -29.18
CA PHE A 12 -0.46 -9.35 -28.81
C PHE A 12 0.72 -8.71 -29.53
N THR A 13 1.12 -7.53 -29.05
CA THR A 13 2.38 -6.89 -29.45
C THR A 13 3.52 -7.30 -28.52
N LYS A 14 4.76 -7.08 -28.94
CA LYS A 14 5.96 -7.32 -28.11
C LYS A 14 5.84 -6.59 -26.76
N ASP A 15 5.43 -5.33 -26.81
CA ASP A 15 5.38 -4.45 -25.64
C ASP A 15 4.32 -4.91 -24.63
N LYS A 16 3.22 -5.54 -25.10
CA LYS A 16 2.14 -6.03 -24.23
C LYS A 16 2.51 -7.26 -23.40
N LEU A 17 3.63 -7.94 -23.64
CA LEU A 17 3.93 -9.20 -22.92
C LEU A 17 4.26 -8.97 -21.43
N VAL A 18 4.94 -7.88 -21.12
CA VAL A 18 5.42 -7.54 -19.76
C VAL A 18 5.05 -6.11 -19.35
N HIS A 19 4.15 -5.47 -20.10
CA HIS A 19 3.71 -4.09 -19.86
C HIS A 19 3.19 -3.87 -18.44
N HIS A 20 2.61 -4.88 -17.77
CA HIS A 20 2.13 -4.74 -16.41
C HIS A 20 3.25 -4.35 -15.44
N HIS A 21 4.49 -4.80 -15.69
CA HIS A 21 5.64 -4.39 -14.90
C HIS A 21 6.13 -3.00 -15.27
N ILE A 22 6.29 -2.75 -16.57
CA ILE A 22 6.86 -1.52 -17.11
C ILE A 22 5.92 -0.34 -16.83
N ASN A 23 4.65 -0.42 -17.22
CA ASN A 23 3.67 0.64 -17.00
C ASN A 23 3.51 0.94 -15.50
N SER A 24 3.42 -0.10 -14.66
CA SER A 24 3.33 0.09 -13.21
C SER A 24 4.57 0.80 -12.66
N PHE A 25 5.77 0.46 -13.15
CA PHE A 25 7.00 1.13 -12.74
C PHE A 25 7.09 2.57 -13.26
N ASP A 26 6.68 2.82 -14.50
CA ASP A 26 6.64 4.16 -15.08
C ASP A 26 5.63 5.05 -14.34
N ASP A 27 4.44 4.54 -13.99
CA ASP A 27 3.47 5.24 -13.13
C ASP A 27 4.07 5.58 -11.75
N PHE A 28 4.85 4.66 -11.17
CA PHE A 28 5.57 4.93 -9.94
C PHE A 28 6.62 6.04 -10.09
N ILE A 29 7.35 6.08 -11.20
CA ILE A 29 8.34 7.12 -11.48
C ILE A 29 7.67 8.48 -11.71
N ASP A 30 6.64 8.52 -12.56
CA ASP A 30 5.99 9.76 -12.99
C ASP A 30 5.15 10.37 -11.85
N LEU A 31 4.48 9.54 -11.04
CA LEU A 31 3.48 9.99 -10.06
C LEU A 31 3.77 9.50 -8.63
N GLY A 32 4.09 8.21 -8.49
CA GLY A 32 4.25 7.55 -7.20
C GLY A 32 5.35 8.18 -6.32
N LEU A 33 6.48 8.56 -6.91
CA LEU A 33 7.56 9.26 -6.21
C LEU A 33 7.10 10.60 -5.63
N GLN A 34 6.55 11.48 -6.46
CA GLN A 34 6.10 12.81 -6.03
C GLN A 34 4.97 12.70 -5.00
N LYS A 35 4.06 11.75 -5.16
CA LYS A 35 3.01 11.45 -4.18
C LYS A 35 3.60 11.15 -2.80
N VAL A 36 4.62 10.29 -2.70
CA VAL A 36 5.28 9.99 -1.42
C VAL A 36 5.95 11.23 -0.81
N ILE A 37 6.57 12.08 -1.64
CA ILE A 37 7.16 13.35 -1.17
C ILE A 37 6.09 14.29 -0.61
N ASN A 38 4.99 14.49 -1.34
CA ASN A 38 3.88 15.35 -0.96
C ASN A 38 3.19 14.87 0.33
N GLU A 39 3.10 13.56 0.53
CA GLU A 39 2.55 12.98 1.77
C GLU A 39 3.39 13.30 3.02
N VAL A 40 4.71 13.47 2.87
CA VAL A 40 5.58 13.93 3.96
C VAL A 40 5.47 15.45 4.09
N GLY A 41 5.53 16.18 2.97
CA GLY A 41 5.39 17.63 2.87
C GLY A 41 6.56 18.41 3.49
N THR A 42 6.72 18.30 4.82
CA THR A 42 7.73 19.04 5.59
C THR A 42 8.45 18.14 6.59
N ILE A 43 9.75 18.38 6.75
CA ILE A 43 10.55 17.77 7.81
C ILE A 43 10.62 18.74 9.00
N GLU A 44 9.83 18.47 10.03
CA GLU A 44 9.83 19.24 11.28
C GLU A 44 11.09 18.95 12.10
N THR A 45 11.84 20.00 12.46
CA THR A 45 13.00 19.88 13.35
C THR A 45 12.64 20.29 14.78
N ASN A 46 13.46 19.89 15.75
CA ASN A 46 13.32 20.35 17.13
C ASN A 46 14.00 21.72 17.39
N ILE A 47 14.53 22.36 16.33
CA ILE A 47 15.13 23.70 16.40
C ILE A 47 13.99 24.72 16.32
N GLU A 48 14.07 25.80 17.10
CA GLU A 48 13.06 26.86 17.09
C GLU A 48 12.79 27.37 15.67
N ASP A 49 11.50 27.38 15.32
CA ASP A 49 10.92 27.84 14.05
C ASP A 49 11.65 27.36 12.79
N THR A 50 12.28 26.18 12.84
CA THR A 50 13.05 25.65 11.70
C THR A 50 12.46 24.36 11.15
N TYR A 51 12.17 24.34 9.86
CA TYR A 51 11.72 23.14 9.15
C TYR A 51 12.22 23.14 7.71
N VAL A 52 12.17 21.97 7.07
CA VAL A 52 12.53 21.82 5.66
C VAL A 52 11.29 21.53 4.84
N LYS A 53 10.96 22.39 3.88
CA LYS A 53 9.93 22.13 2.86
C LYS A 53 10.52 21.25 1.77
N LEU A 54 9.74 20.26 1.33
CA LEU A 54 10.08 19.37 0.23
C LEU A 54 9.36 19.83 -1.03
N GLY A 55 10.10 20.00 -2.13
CA GLY A 55 9.58 20.42 -3.43
C GLY A 55 9.46 19.27 -4.42
N ALA A 56 9.83 19.52 -5.67
CA ALA A 56 9.75 18.53 -6.73
C ALA A 56 10.88 17.48 -6.65
N ILE A 57 10.54 16.22 -6.91
CA ILE A 57 11.51 15.14 -7.11
C ILE A 57 11.72 14.90 -8.60
N ARG A 58 12.97 14.66 -8.99
CA ARG A 58 13.35 14.31 -10.36
C ARG A 58 14.25 13.09 -10.38
N VAL A 59 13.95 12.19 -11.31
CA VAL A 59 14.80 11.05 -11.66
C VAL A 59 15.65 11.43 -12.86
N GLU A 60 16.96 11.28 -12.74
CA GLU A 60 17.87 11.48 -13.87
C GLU A 60 17.95 10.22 -14.74
N THR A 61 18.87 10.17 -15.70
CA THR A 61 19.20 8.94 -16.42
C THR A 61 20.22 8.09 -15.65
N PRO A 62 20.23 6.76 -15.81
CA PRO A 62 21.23 5.88 -15.20
C PRO A 62 22.68 6.28 -15.53
N THR A 63 23.48 6.46 -14.48
CA THR A 63 24.89 6.87 -14.58
C THR A 63 25.77 6.12 -13.59
N VAL A 64 27.03 5.95 -13.98
CA VAL A 64 28.10 5.41 -13.14
C VAL A 64 29.14 6.50 -12.91
N THR A 65 29.70 6.53 -11.70
CA THR A 65 30.83 7.39 -11.37
C THR A 65 32.07 6.51 -11.32
N GLU A 66 33.03 6.77 -12.21
CA GLU A 66 34.27 6.03 -12.28
C GLU A 66 35.24 6.44 -11.17
N ALA A 67 36.31 5.66 -10.98
CA ALA A 67 37.29 5.89 -9.90
C ALA A 67 38.01 7.25 -10.01
N ASP A 68 38.08 7.82 -11.22
CA ASP A 68 38.62 9.16 -11.48
C ASP A 68 37.62 10.30 -11.21
N GLY A 69 36.38 9.96 -10.84
CA GLY A 69 35.30 10.90 -10.59
C GLY A 69 34.51 11.32 -11.83
N SER A 70 34.85 10.80 -13.02
CA SER A 70 34.05 11.03 -14.22
C SER A 70 32.67 10.36 -14.10
N VAL A 71 31.64 10.99 -14.69
CA VAL A 71 30.27 10.48 -14.68
C VAL A 71 29.87 10.14 -16.10
N GLU A 72 29.60 8.86 -16.34
CA GLU A 72 29.21 8.34 -17.65
C GLU A 72 27.82 7.73 -17.62
N ARG A 73 27.17 7.64 -18.79
CA ARG A 73 25.93 6.89 -18.93
C ARG A 73 26.22 5.42 -18.71
N LEU A 74 25.42 4.79 -17.84
CA LEU A 74 25.51 3.37 -17.61
C LEU A 74 24.52 2.65 -18.53
N TYR A 75 24.95 1.64 -19.28
CA TYR A 75 24.06 0.75 -20.03
C TYR A 75 23.85 -0.58 -19.29
N PRO A 76 22.74 -1.30 -19.53
CA PRO A 76 22.43 -2.51 -18.77
C PRO A 76 23.45 -3.63 -18.95
N ASN A 77 23.99 -3.82 -20.15
CA ASN A 77 25.06 -4.77 -20.43
C ASN A 77 26.32 -4.48 -19.58
N ASP A 78 26.76 -3.23 -19.52
CA ASP A 78 27.90 -2.83 -18.68
C ASP A 78 27.64 -3.09 -17.20
N ALA A 79 26.42 -2.80 -16.73
CA ALA A 79 26.03 -3.06 -15.36
C ALA A 79 26.10 -4.57 -15.02
N ARG A 80 25.67 -5.43 -15.94
CA ARG A 80 25.77 -6.89 -15.82
C ARG A 80 27.23 -7.35 -15.76
N LEU A 81 28.06 -6.95 -16.73
CA LEU A 81 29.45 -7.40 -16.85
C LEU A 81 30.35 -6.91 -15.71
N ARG A 82 30.10 -5.70 -15.19
CA ARG A 82 30.92 -5.06 -14.15
C ARG A 82 30.41 -5.32 -12.73
N ASN A 83 29.39 -6.15 -12.54
CA ASN A 83 28.73 -6.37 -11.26
C ASN A 83 28.19 -5.09 -10.59
N LEU A 84 27.72 -4.13 -11.39
CA LEU A 84 27.14 -2.88 -10.91
C LEU A 84 25.63 -3.01 -10.73
N SER A 85 25.05 -2.07 -10.00
CA SER A 85 23.59 -1.88 -9.95
C SER A 85 23.18 -0.82 -10.96
N TYR A 86 22.27 -1.18 -11.87
CA TYR A 86 21.71 -0.26 -12.86
C TYR A 86 20.71 0.69 -12.18
N ALA A 87 21.19 1.86 -11.81
CA ALA A 87 20.45 2.81 -10.99
C ALA A 87 20.66 4.25 -11.47
N SER A 88 19.67 5.10 -11.20
CA SER A 88 19.66 6.50 -11.57
C SER A 88 19.69 7.42 -10.35
N PRO A 89 20.44 8.55 -10.39
CA PRO A 89 20.36 9.59 -9.37
C PRO A 89 18.94 10.16 -9.19
N LEU A 90 18.58 10.38 -7.93
CA LEU A 90 17.38 11.09 -7.51
C LEU A 90 17.77 12.47 -6.96
N ARG A 91 17.17 13.52 -7.52
CA ARG A 91 17.28 14.88 -6.99
C ARG A 91 15.96 15.32 -6.39
N LEU A 92 16.05 16.03 -5.27
CA LEU A 92 14.91 16.60 -4.57
C LEU A 92 15.18 18.06 -4.26
N GLU A 93 14.24 18.91 -4.63
CA GLU A 93 14.23 20.31 -4.22
C GLU A 93 13.88 20.41 -2.73
N MET A 94 14.69 21.13 -1.97
CA MET A 94 14.52 21.30 -0.53
C MET A 94 14.77 22.75 -0.13
N THR A 95 13.90 23.28 0.72
CA THR A 95 13.97 24.67 1.17
C THR A 95 14.00 24.72 2.69
N ILE A 96 15.03 25.33 3.27
CA ILE A 96 15.11 25.54 4.72
C ILE A 96 14.33 26.82 5.06
N VAL A 97 13.39 26.70 5.98
CA VAL A 97 12.67 27.83 6.57
C VAL A 97 13.11 28.01 8.01
N GLN A 98 13.46 29.24 8.40
CA GLN A 98 13.85 29.63 9.75
C GLN A 98 13.07 30.88 10.17
N GLY A 99 12.07 30.73 11.05
CA GLY A 99 11.14 31.80 11.38
C GLY A 99 10.40 32.28 10.13
N GLU A 100 10.49 33.57 9.85
CA GLU A 100 9.92 34.20 8.65
C GLU A 100 10.86 34.14 7.43
N THR A 101 12.09 33.67 7.60
CA THR A 101 13.09 33.65 6.52
C THR A 101 13.06 32.30 5.80
N GLU A 102 12.71 32.33 4.53
CA GLU A 102 12.80 31.19 3.62
C GLU A 102 14.09 31.33 2.79
N LYS A 103 15.00 30.36 2.91
CA LYS A 103 16.21 30.30 2.06
C LYS A 103 15.82 29.99 0.62
N GLU A 104 16.74 30.20 -0.33
CA GLU A 104 16.51 29.76 -1.71
C GLU A 104 16.35 28.24 -1.80
N PRO A 105 15.45 27.72 -2.65
CA PRO A 105 15.33 26.29 -2.89
C PRO A 105 16.60 25.72 -3.48
N VAL A 106 17.00 24.55 -2.99
CA VAL A 106 18.22 23.87 -3.44
C VAL A 106 17.90 22.45 -3.87
N GLU A 107 18.37 22.04 -5.04
CA GLU A 107 18.31 20.64 -5.48
C GLU A 107 19.44 19.83 -4.85
N ALA A 108 19.08 18.89 -3.98
CA ALA A 108 20.02 17.94 -3.38
C ALA A 108 19.88 16.55 -4.00
N MET A 109 21.00 15.85 -4.22
CA MET A 109 20.98 14.44 -4.57
C MET A 109 20.65 13.61 -3.33
N ILE A 110 19.48 12.97 -3.32
CA ILE A 110 18.98 12.23 -2.15
C ILE A 110 19.32 10.74 -2.18
N GLY A 111 19.81 10.22 -3.31
CA GLY A 111 20.19 8.82 -3.48
C GLY A 111 20.17 8.38 -4.93
N LYS A 112 20.27 7.08 -5.15
CA LYS A 112 20.04 6.42 -6.44
C LYS A 112 18.88 5.44 -6.33
N ILE A 113 18.07 5.36 -7.38
CA ILE A 113 16.98 4.39 -7.51
C ILE A 113 17.28 3.38 -8.61
N PRO A 114 17.08 2.07 -8.37
CA PRO A 114 17.18 1.04 -9.40
C PRO A 114 16.20 1.30 -10.54
N ILE A 115 16.67 1.22 -11.79
CA ILE A 115 15.84 1.45 -12.97
C ILE A 115 15.49 0.12 -13.63
N MET A 116 14.22 -0.03 -13.98
CA MET A 116 13.72 -1.20 -14.70
C MET A 116 14.16 -1.15 -16.17
N ILE A 117 14.61 -2.28 -16.69
CA ILE A 117 15.02 -2.41 -18.09
C ILE A 117 13.80 -2.21 -19.00
N MET A 118 13.96 -1.43 -20.07
CA MET A 118 12.90 -0.96 -20.99
C MET A 118 11.86 0.00 -20.39
N SER A 119 12.04 0.51 -19.17
CA SER A 119 11.19 1.59 -18.65
C SER A 119 11.52 2.92 -19.31
N LYS A 120 10.66 3.94 -19.15
CA LYS A 120 10.81 5.27 -19.75
C LYS A 120 12.14 5.96 -19.42
N VAL A 121 12.70 5.70 -18.23
CA VAL A 121 13.97 6.30 -17.76
C VAL A 121 15.20 5.50 -18.17
N CYS A 122 15.02 4.28 -18.69
CA CYS A 122 16.12 3.41 -19.09
C CYS A 122 16.86 3.98 -20.31
N ASN A 123 18.21 3.92 -20.29
CA ASN A 123 19.04 4.46 -21.38
C ASN A 123 18.86 3.73 -22.72
N ILE A 124 18.27 2.53 -22.73
CA ILE A 124 17.97 1.79 -23.95
C ILE A 124 16.53 1.98 -24.43
N SER A 125 15.72 2.71 -23.67
CA SER A 125 14.33 3.00 -24.04
C SER A 125 14.31 3.94 -25.24
N GLY A 126 13.60 3.53 -26.30
CA GLY A 126 13.49 4.31 -27.54
C GLY A 126 14.66 4.18 -28.51
N LEU A 127 15.68 3.37 -28.21
CA LEU A 127 16.74 3.06 -29.17
C LEU A 127 16.21 2.18 -30.32
N SER A 128 16.79 2.35 -31.50
CA SER A 128 16.60 1.46 -32.64
C SER A 128 17.20 0.07 -32.38
N ARG A 129 16.81 -0.91 -33.21
CA ARG A 129 17.33 -2.28 -33.07
C ARG A 129 18.84 -2.32 -33.30
N GLU A 130 19.34 -1.51 -34.22
CA GLU A 130 20.75 -1.39 -34.56
C GLU A 130 21.55 -0.78 -33.40
N GLU A 131 21.05 0.29 -32.78
CA GLU A 131 21.68 0.92 -31.60
C GLU A 131 21.69 -0.02 -30.39
N MET A 132 20.61 -0.77 -30.14
CA MET A 132 20.58 -1.77 -29.08
C MET A 132 21.70 -2.81 -29.25
N ILE A 133 21.90 -3.30 -30.48
CA ILE A 133 22.97 -4.26 -30.80
C ILE A 133 24.35 -3.64 -30.58
N GLU A 134 24.54 -2.37 -30.94
CA GLU A 134 25.80 -1.64 -30.71
C GLU A 134 26.15 -1.55 -29.21
N TYR A 135 25.15 -1.33 -28.35
CA TYR A 135 25.31 -1.34 -26.89
C TYR A 135 25.31 -2.76 -26.27
N GLY A 136 25.28 -3.82 -27.09
CA GLY A 136 25.36 -5.21 -26.64
C GLY A 136 24.07 -5.77 -26.05
N GLU A 137 22.92 -5.18 -26.38
CA GLU A 137 21.60 -5.65 -25.99
C GLU A 137 20.91 -6.43 -27.12
N ASP A 138 20.07 -7.39 -26.76
CA ASP A 138 19.21 -8.10 -27.72
C ASP A 138 17.90 -7.31 -27.92
N PRO A 139 17.57 -6.86 -29.15
CA PRO A 139 16.30 -6.19 -29.45
C PRO A 139 15.06 -7.05 -29.21
N LEU A 140 15.18 -8.36 -28.94
CA LEU A 140 14.07 -9.25 -28.60
C LEU A 140 13.88 -9.43 -27.09
N ASP A 141 14.77 -8.90 -26.26
CA ASP A 141 14.58 -8.93 -24.81
C ASP A 141 13.29 -8.17 -24.43
N PRO A 142 12.44 -8.76 -23.57
CA PRO A 142 11.17 -8.14 -23.17
C PRO A 142 11.33 -6.98 -22.17
N GLY A 143 12.43 -6.89 -21.43
CA GLY A 143 12.59 -5.97 -20.30
C GLY A 143 11.71 -6.36 -19.10
N GLY A 144 11.42 -5.39 -18.23
CA GLY A 144 10.54 -5.59 -17.07
C GLY A 144 11.22 -6.16 -15.81
N TYR A 145 12.56 -6.14 -15.77
CA TYR A 145 13.38 -6.59 -14.63
C TYR A 145 14.44 -5.53 -14.28
N PHE A 146 15.21 -5.76 -13.21
CA PHE A 146 16.26 -4.88 -12.72
C PHE A 146 17.62 -5.56 -12.80
N VAL A 147 18.71 -4.79 -12.92
CA VAL A 147 20.08 -5.30 -12.76
C VAL A 147 20.65 -4.77 -11.44
N VAL A 148 20.92 -5.67 -10.51
CA VAL A 148 21.43 -5.34 -9.17
C VAL A 148 22.68 -6.16 -8.88
N ASN A 149 23.79 -5.47 -8.65
CA ASN A 149 25.11 -6.08 -8.44
C ASN A 149 25.45 -7.12 -9.53
N GLY A 150 25.21 -6.77 -10.79
CA GLY A 150 25.41 -7.64 -11.96
C GLY A 150 24.32 -8.68 -12.20
N SER A 151 23.50 -8.99 -11.20
CA SER A 151 22.46 -10.02 -11.30
C SER A 151 21.14 -9.45 -11.77
N GLU A 152 20.46 -10.16 -12.68
CA GLU A 152 19.12 -9.79 -13.13
C GLU A 152 18.05 -10.24 -12.11
N ARG A 153 17.21 -9.30 -11.70
CA ARG A 153 16.22 -9.48 -10.64
C ARG A 153 14.84 -9.06 -11.10
N VAL A 154 13.86 -9.93 -10.94
CA VAL A 154 12.44 -9.65 -11.23
C VAL A 154 11.68 -9.44 -9.93
N ILE A 155 10.83 -8.43 -9.90
CA ILE A 155 9.85 -8.26 -8.81
C ILE A 155 8.61 -9.08 -9.14
N MET A 156 8.26 -9.99 -8.26
CA MET A 156 7.09 -10.84 -8.41
C MET A 156 5.81 -10.08 -8.11
N THR A 157 4.81 -10.21 -8.98
CA THR A 157 3.47 -9.70 -8.70
C THR A 157 2.87 -10.46 -7.52
N LEU A 158 2.37 -9.74 -6.51
CA LEU A 158 1.78 -10.37 -5.32
C LEU A 158 0.26 -10.28 -5.36
N GLU A 159 -0.41 -11.40 -5.08
CA GLU A 159 -1.86 -11.45 -4.90
C GLU A 159 -2.20 -11.20 -3.41
N ASP A 160 -2.73 -10.02 -3.07
CA ASP A 160 -3.18 -9.69 -1.71
C ASP A 160 -4.73 -9.68 -1.66
N LEU A 161 -5.29 -9.77 -0.46
CA LEU A 161 -6.71 -9.50 -0.27
C LEU A 161 -6.97 -8.02 -0.50
N SER A 162 -8.12 -7.71 -1.12
CA SER A 162 -8.53 -6.32 -1.39
C SER A 162 -8.57 -5.54 -0.08
N PRO A 163 -7.78 -4.47 0.06
CA PRO A 163 -7.86 -3.60 1.22
C PRO A 163 -9.17 -2.81 1.20
N ASN A 164 -9.50 -2.20 2.33
CA ASN A 164 -10.60 -1.23 2.49
C ASN A 164 -12.00 -1.78 2.14
N LYS A 165 -12.16 -3.11 2.16
CA LYS A 165 -13.42 -3.80 1.92
C LYS A 165 -13.82 -4.61 3.14
N ILE A 166 -15.12 -4.59 3.47
CA ILE A 166 -15.71 -5.42 4.52
C ILE A 166 -15.83 -6.86 3.98
N LEU A 167 -15.26 -7.81 4.73
CA LEU A 167 -15.37 -9.24 4.48
C LEU A 167 -15.99 -9.90 5.69
N VAL A 168 -17.02 -10.71 5.48
CA VAL A 168 -17.79 -11.36 6.54
C VAL A 168 -17.56 -12.87 6.50
N GLU A 169 -17.28 -13.47 7.65
CA GLU A 169 -17.03 -14.91 7.79
C GLU A 169 -17.48 -15.43 9.15
N TYR A 170 -17.61 -16.75 9.28
CA TYR A 170 -17.69 -17.38 10.60
C TYR A 170 -16.29 -17.74 11.08
N ASN A 171 -15.93 -17.29 12.28
CA ASN A 171 -14.76 -17.80 12.99
C ASN A 171 -15.22 -18.91 13.95
N GLN A 172 -14.45 -19.99 14.04
CA GLN A 172 -14.67 -20.98 15.09
C GLN A 172 -13.94 -20.56 16.36
N ARG A 173 -14.68 -20.46 17.48
CA ARG A 173 -14.13 -20.19 18.80
C ARG A 173 -14.62 -21.24 19.78
N TYR A 174 -13.71 -22.09 20.22
CA TYR A 174 -14.06 -23.32 20.93
C TYR A 174 -15.08 -24.12 20.07
N ASP A 175 -16.26 -24.41 20.62
CA ASP A 175 -17.32 -25.15 19.94
C ASP A 175 -18.41 -24.25 19.34
N THR A 176 -18.23 -22.93 19.35
CA THR A 176 -19.21 -21.97 18.81
C THR A 176 -18.67 -21.26 17.57
N LEU A 177 -19.50 -21.20 16.53
CA LEU A 177 -19.28 -20.31 15.39
C LEU A 177 -19.70 -18.90 15.81
N ILE A 178 -18.82 -17.94 15.56
CA ILE A 178 -19.07 -16.52 15.81
C ILE A 178 -19.07 -15.78 14.46
N GLU A 179 -20.02 -14.88 14.28
CA GLU A 179 -20.06 -14.02 13.10
C GLU A 179 -19.04 -12.90 13.23
N VAL A 180 -18.27 -12.67 12.16
CA VAL A 180 -17.19 -11.69 12.17
C VAL A 180 -17.15 -10.92 10.86
N ALA A 181 -17.16 -9.59 10.96
CA ALA A 181 -16.84 -8.67 9.87
C ALA A 181 -15.42 -8.12 10.05
N LYS A 182 -14.58 -8.25 9.02
CA LYS A 182 -13.16 -7.87 9.05
C LYS A 182 -12.85 -6.92 7.91
N VAL A 183 -12.01 -5.93 8.17
CA VAL A 183 -11.50 -4.98 7.17
C VAL A 183 -10.01 -4.79 7.34
N PHE A 184 -9.25 -4.98 6.27
CA PHE A 184 -7.86 -4.53 6.19
C PHE A 184 -7.84 -3.08 5.73
N SER A 185 -7.84 -2.15 6.68
CA SER A 185 -7.76 -0.72 6.41
C SER A 185 -6.32 -0.35 6.06
N GLN A 186 -6.09 0.12 4.83
CA GLN A 186 -4.79 0.54 4.34
C GLN A 186 -4.80 2.00 3.88
N ARG A 187 -3.85 2.79 4.38
CA ARG A 187 -3.57 4.17 3.94
C ARG A 187 -2.06 4.41 3.98
N GLN A 188 -1.49 4.98 2.91
CA GLN A 188 -0.11 5.44 2.86
C GLN A 188 0.91 4.40 3.42
N GLY A 189 0.79 3.15 2.97
CA GLY A 189 1.66 2.04 3.42
C GLY A 189 1.37 1.47 4.82
N TYR A 190 0.59 2.15 5.67
CA TYR A 190 0.13 1.60 6.95
C TYR A 190 -1.10 0.71 6.74
N ARG A 191 -1.10 -0.49 7.36
CA ARG A 191 -2.19 -1.47 7.30
C ARG A 191 -2.64 -1.81 8.71
N SER A 192 -3.93 -1.69 8.97
CA SER A 192 -4.59 -2.00 10.25
C SER A 192 -5.74 -2.97 10.01
N LEU A 193 -5.76 -4.08 10.77
CA LEU A 193 -6.86 -5.04 10.73
C LEU A 193 -7.89 -4.64 11.78
N VAL A 194 -9.08 -4.25 11.33
CA VAL A 194 -10.22 -3.92 12.19
C VAL A 194 -11.22 -5.07 12.09
N ILE A 195 -11.67 -5.55 13.25
CA ILE A 195 -12.59 -6.68 13.37
C ILE A 195 -13.77 -6.25 14.22
N VAL A 196 -14.99 -6.45 13.70
CA VAL A 196 -16.25 -6.38 14.45
C VAL A 196 -16.78 -7.79 14.53
N GLU A 197 -16.98 -8.31 15.74
CA GLU A 197 -17.46 -9.66 15.96
C GLU A 197 -18.64 -9.69 16.91
N ARG A 198 -19.55 -10.64 16.68
CA ARG A 198 -20.66 -10.91 17.57
C ARG A 198 -20.22 -11.93 18.62
N GLY A 199 -20.02 -11.44 19.83
CA GLY A 199 -19.58 -12.22 20.98
C GLY A 199 -20.71 -13.03 21.62
N LYS A 200 -20.48 -13.43 22.88
CA LYS A 200 -21.52 -14.09 23.70
C LYS A 200 -22.67 -13.11 23.96
N LYS A 201 -23.91 -13.62 24.01
CA LYS A 201 -25.15 -12.83 24.21
C LYS A 201 -25.43 -11.78 23.12
N SER A 202 -25.02 -12.01 21.87
CA SER A 202 -25.25 -11.07 20.75
C SER A 202 -24.59 -9.69 20.88
N ILE A 203 -23.64 -9.52 21.81
CA ILE A 203 -22.94 -8.25 22.02
C ILE A 203 -21.84 -8.09 20.97
N LEU A 204 -21.79 -6.92 20.34
CA LEU A 204 -20.78 -6.54 19.37
C LEU A 204 -19.51 -6.03 20.05
N GLU A 205 -18.41 -6.63 19.63
CA GLU A 205 -17.07 -6.33 20.09
C GLU A 205 -16.19 -5.90 18.91
N VAL A 206 -15.39 -4.85 19.12
CA VAL A 206 -14.46 -4.31 18.13
C VAL A 206 -13.03 -4.50 18.59
N SER A 207 -12.16 -4.97 17.70
CA SER A 207 -10.72 -5.10 17.97
C SER A 207 -9.87 -4.56 16.83
N PHE A 208 -8.74 -3.94 17.19
CA PHE A 208 -7.73 -3.43 16.26
C PHE A 208 -6.37 -3.30 16.99
N PRO A 209 -5.22 -3.31 16.29
CA PRO A 209 -3.90 -3.53 16.91
C PRO A 209 -3.47 -2.54 18.00
N SER A 210 -3.91 -1.28 17.92
CA SER A 210 -3.46 -0.21 18.83
C SER A 210 -4.17 -0.19 20.18
N VAL A 211 -5.18 -1.05 20.39
CA VAL A 211 -5.89 -1.18 21.66
C VAL A 211 -5.88 -2.65 22.08
N SER A 212 -5.49 -2.91 23.32
CA SER A 212 -5.49 -4.26 23.87
C SER A 212 -6.91 -4.77 24.13
N GLY A 213 -7.16 -6.01 23.73
CA GLY A 213 -8.45 -6.66 23.92
C GLY A 213 -9.54 -6.14 22.98
N ARG A 214 -10.79 -6.23 23.43
CA ARG A 214 -11.99 -5.93 22.64
C ARG A 214 -12.79 -4.82 23.27
N LEU A 215 -13.19 -3.83 22.47
CA LEU A 215 -14.03 -2.71 22.89
C LEU A 215 -15.49 -3.02 22.60
N ASN A 216 -16.40 -2.58 23.45
CA ASN A 216 -17.83 -2.62 23.15
C ASN A 216 -18.12 -1.65 21.98
N PHE A 217 -18.94 -2.11 21.02
CA PHE A 217 -19.28 -1.34 19.81
C PHE A 217 -19.90 0.03 20.12
N VAL A 218 -20.88 0.07 21.03
CA VAL A 218 -21.59 1.31 21.41
C VAL A 218 -20.62 2.31 22.05
N THR A 219 -19.70 1.83 22.89
CA THR A 219 -18.63 2.67 23.45
C THR A 219 -17.79 3.31 22.35
N LEU A 220 -17.43 2.54 21.32
CA LEU A 220 -16.64 3.06 20.21
C LEU A 220 -17.44 4.03 19.33
N ALA A 221 -18.71 3.75 19.06
CA ALA A 221 -19.62 4.61 18.29
C ALA A 221 -19.79 5.99 18.96
N ARG A 222 -20.01 6.01 20.28
CA ARG A 222 -20.09 7.27 21.06
C ARG A 222 -18.78 8.04 21.04
N ALA A 223 -17.63 7.36 21.18
CA ALA A 223 -16.32 8.02 21.10
C ALA A 223 -16.05 8.67 19.73
N LEU A 224 -16.61 8.11 18.65
CA LEU A 224 -16.53 8.63 17.29
C LEU A 224 -17.52 9.76 16.98
N GLY A 225 -18.40 10.09 17.93
CA GLY A 225 -19.34 11.22 17.82
C GLY A 225 -20.75 10.85 17.40
N ILE A 226 -21.13 9.56 17.42
CA ILE A 226 -22.52 9.14 17.30
C ILE A 226 -23.08 9.00 18.71
N GLU A 227 -23.67 10.08 19.23
CA GLU A 227 -23.96 10.21 20.67
C GLU A 227 -25.31 9.63 21.07
N THR A 228 -26.37 9.89 20.30
CA THR A 228 -27.71 9.44 20.68
C THR A 228 -27.92 7.96 20.35
N ASP A 229 -28.63 7.26 21.24
CA ASP A 229 -28.94 5.84 21.03
C ASP A 229 -29.72 5.60 19.73
N MET A 230 -30.59 6.56 19.38
CA MET A 230 -31.33 6.53 18.12
C MET A 230 -30.39 6.62 16.91
N ASP A 231 -29.42 7.54 16.93
CA ASP A 231 -28.45 7.68 15.84
C ASP A 231 -27.57 6.42 15.71
N ILE A 232 -27.18 5.78 16.82
CA ILE A 232 -26.38 4.55 16.80
C ILE A 232 -27.18 3.40 16.15
N VAL A 233 -28.45 3.25 16.52
CA VAL A 233 -29.32 2.21 15.96
C VAL A 233 -29.56 2.45 14.47
N GLN A 234 -29.92 3.68 14.09
CA GLN A 234 -30.19 4.06 12.69
C GLN A 234 -28.94 4.00 11.82
N ALA A 235 -27.77 4.32 12.37
CA ALA A 235 -26.51 4.17 11.65
C ALA A 235 -26.19 2.71 11.31
N VAL A 236 -26.63 1.76 12.14
CA VAL A 236 -26.43 0.32 11.89
C VAL A 236 -27.44 -0.20 10.89
N SER A 237 -28.75 -0.08 11.15
CA SER A 237 -29.77 -0.56 10.20
C SER A 237 -31.18 -0.11 10.58
N ASP A 238 -32.03 0.10 9.58
CA ASP A 238 -33.48 0.29 9.76
C ASP A 238 -34.26 -1.03 9.90
N ASN A 239 -33.57 -2.18 9.82
CA ASN A 239 -34.21 -3.49 9.91
C ASN A 239 -34.67 -3.80 11.35
N SER A 240 -35.96 -4.05 11.54
CA SER A 240 -36.55 -4.33 12.86
C SER A 240 -35.93 -5.51 13.62
N GLU A 241 -35.39 -6.51 12.93
CA GLU A 241 -34.69 -7.63 13.58
C GLU A 241 -33.29 -7.23 14.07
N ILE A 242 -32.58 -6.40 13.30
CA ILE A 242 -31.25 -5.90 13.67
C ILE A 242 -31.36 -4.88 14.82
N ILE A 243 -32.42 -4.05 14.80
CA ILE A 243 -32.72 -3.10 15.87
C ILE A 243 -32.84 -3.82 17.22
N LYS A 244 -33.48 -5.00 17.27
CA LYS A 244 -33.59 -5.78 18.53
C LYS A 244 -32.22 -6.15 19.11
N PHE A 245 -31.30 -6.62 18.28
CA PHE A 245 -29.92 -6.89 18.73
C PHE A 245 -29.20 -5.61 19.17
N MET A 246 -29.44 -4.49 18.48
CA MET A 246 -28.86 -3.21 18.87
C MET A 246 -29.37 -2.71 20.22
N LEU A 247 -30.64 -2.95 20.56
CA LEU A 247 -31.18 -2.63 21.88
C LEU A 247 -30.46 -3.41 22.99
N GLU A 248 -30.21 -4.72 22.80
CA GLU A 248 -29.41 -5.53 23.73
C GLU A 248 -27.98 -4.96 23.90
N ASN A 249 -27.39 -4.46 22.82
CA ASN A 249 -26.07 -3.84 22.83
C ASN A 249 -26.03 -2.49 23.58
N LEU A 250 -27.12 -1.71 23.49
CA LEU A 250 -27.28 -0.45 24.22
C LEU A 250 -27.47 -0.68 25.72
N GLU A 251 -28.24 -1.71 26.12
CA GLU A 251 -28.45 -2.05 27.53
C GLU A 251 -27.15 -2.49 28.23
N GLU A 252 -26.26 -3.19 27.52
CA GLU A 252 -24.95 -3.61 28.05
C GLU A 252 -23.91 -2.46 28.04
N ALA A 253 -24.20 -1.34 27.36
CA ALA A 253 -23.23 -0.25 27.23
C ALA A 253 -23.03 0.50 28.56
N GLU A 254 -21.84 0.39 29.15
CA GLU A 254 -21.51 1.04 30.44
C GLU A 254 -21.23 2.55 30.37
N VAL A 255 -21.32 3.18 29.20
CA VAL A 255 -21.06 4.61 29.01
C VAL A 255 -22.31 5.29 28.50
N ALA A 256 -22.52 6.57 28.80
CA ALA A 256 -23.65 7.34 28.26
C ALA A 256 -23.17 8.49 27.35
N THR A 257 -22.00 9.07 27.64
CA THR A 257 -21.48 10.24 26.92
C THR A 257 -20.22 9.94 26.11
N LYS A 258 -19.92 10.80 25.13
CA LYS A 258 -18.67 10.77 24.36
C LYS A 258 -17.44 10.88 25.26
N GLU A 259 -17.51 11.71 26.30
CA GLU A 259 -16.40 11.90 27.24
C GLU A 259 -16.09 10.65 28.05
N GLU A 260 -17.11 9.98 28.57
CA GLU A 260 -16.97 8.72 29.30
C GLU A 260 -16.41 7.61 28.39
N ALA A 261 -16.86 7.57 27.14
CA ALA A 261 -16.35 6.63 26.14
C ALA A 261 -14.85 6.83 25.88
N LEU A 262 -14.41 8.08 25.71
CA LEU A 262 -12.99 8.40 25.52
C LEU A 262 -12.15 8.09 26.76
N GLU A 263 -12.68 8.32 27.96
CA GLU A 263 -12.01 7.96 29.21
C GLU A 263 -11.83 6.44 29.35
N LYS A 264 -12.88 5.66 29.03
CA LYS A 264 -12.84 4.19 29.08
C LYS A 264 -11.85 3.60 28.08
N ILE A 265 -11.80 4.14 26.86
CA ILE A 265 -10.80 3.74 25.85
C ILE A 265 -9.39 4.18 26.30
N GLY A 266 -9.25 5.41 26.79
CA GLY A 266 -7.99 5.97 27.26
C GLY A 266 -7.37 5.18 28.42
N GLY A 267 -8.19 4.70 29.34
CA GLY A 267 -7.76 3.83 30.44
C GLY A 267 -7.13 2.52 29.97
N ARG A 268 -7.51 2.00 28.79
CA ARG A 268 -6.90 0.79 28.20
C ARG A 268 -5.63 1.08 27.41
N VAL A 269 -5.57 2.23 26.74
CA VAL A 269 -4.43 2.62 25.90
C VAL A 269 -3.26 3.15 26.74
N ALA A 270 -3.55 3.95 27.76
CA ALA A 270 -2.57 4.64 28.60
C ALA A 270 -2.87 4.40 30.09
N ALA A 271 -2.93 3.14 30.48
CA ALA A 271 -3.15 2.73 31.86
C ALA A 271 -2.11 3.39 32.80
N GLY A 272 -2.57 3.92 33.94
CA GLY A 272 -1.71 4.54 34.95
C GLY A 272 -1.30 6.00 34.68
N GLN A 273 -1.71 6.59 33.55
CA GLN A 273 -1.48 8.01 33.26
C GLN A 273 -2.64 8.89 33.74
N ALA A 274 -2.43 10.21 33.79
CA ALA A 274 -3.49 11.16 34.12
C ALA A 274 -4.67 11.09 33.14
N LYS A 275 -5.90 11.30 33.64
CA LYS A 275 -7.15 11.19 32.85
C LYS A 275 -7.13 12.05 31.59
N GLU A 276 -6.59 13.26 31.66
CA GLU A 276 -6.51 14.16 30.51
C GLU A 276 -5.59 13.61 29.42
N TYR A 277 -4.45 13.04 29.81
CA TYR A 277 -3.54 12.37 28.89
C TYR A 277 -4.17 11.12 28.28
N GLN A 278 -4.92 10.34 29.06
CA GLN A 278 -5.68 9.19 28.57
C GLN A 278 -6.69 9.58 27.49
N LYS A 279 -7.49 10.64 27.72
CA LYS A 279 -8.44 11.16 26.73
C LYS A 279 -7.74 11.59 25.44
N LYS A 280 -6.67 12.40 25.55
CA LYS A 280 -5.86 12.84 24.39
C LYS A 280 -5.25 11.66 23.63
N ARG A 281 -4.76 10.66 24.35
CA ARG A 281 -4.17 9.46 23.73
C ARG A 281 -5.22 8.58 23.06
N ALA A 282 -6.41 8.43 23.64
CA ALA A 282 -7.52 7.72 23.02
C ALA A 282 -7.93 8.38 21.70
N ALA A 283 -8.14 9.70 21.70
CA ALA A 283 -8.45 10.48 20.51
C ALA A 283 -7.39 10.27 19.41
N TYR A 284 -6.11 10.43 19.74
CA TYR A 284 -5.01 10.17 18.81
C TYR A 284 -5.05 8.76 18.20
N VAL A 285 -5.37 7.75 19.02
CA VAL A 285 -5.42 6.36 18.56
C VAL A 285 -6.60 6.11 17.60
N LEU A 286 -7.77 6.68 17.90
CA LEU A 286 -8.96 6.60 17.03
C LEU A 286 -8.71 7.32 15.70
N ASP A 287 -7.98 8.43 15.73
CA ASP A 287 -7.68 9.21 14.53
C ASP A 287 -6.66 8.49 13.64
N ARG A 288 -5.53 8.05 14.19
CA ARG A 288 -4.41 7.55 13.39
C ARG A 288 -4.44 6.05 13.11
N TYR A 289 -5.09 5.23 13.95
CA TYR A 289 -5.00 3.76 13.86
C TYR A 289 -6.31 3.04 13.56
N LEU A 290 -7.46 3.63 13.90
CA LEU A 290 -8.77 3.08 13.56
C LEU A 290 -9.19 3.55 12.17
N LEU A 291 -9.41 2.59 11.27
CA LEU A 291 -9.86 2.81 9.88
C LEU A 291 -9.16 3.99 9.17
N PRO A 292 -7.80 4.07 9.16
CA PRO A 292 -7.08 5.20 8.59
C PRO A 292 -7.41 5.48 7.11
N HIS A 293 -7.87 4.48 6.35
CA HIS A 293 -8.26 4.64 4.94
C HIS A 293 -9.43 5.61 4.73
N ILE A 294 -10.27 5.82 5.74
CA ILE A 294 -11.34 6.83 5.70
C ILE A 294 -10.75 8.22 5.97
N GLY A 295 -9.84 8.30 6.95
CA GLY A 295 -9.48 9.57 7.54
C GLY A 295 -8.46 9.46 8.66
N VAL A 296 -7.73 10.54 8.92
CA VAL A 296 -6.77 10.65 10.04
C VAL A 296 -6.99 11.89 10.89
N GLU A 297 -8.02 12.67 10.57
CA GLU A 297 -8.36 13.91 11.25
C GLU A 297 -9.60 13.71 12.14
N GLU A 298 -9.82 14.65 13.05
CA GLU A 298 -10.98 14.61 13.95
C GLU A 298 -12.31 14.73 13.19
N GLY A 299 -12.35 15.48 12.10
CA GLY A 299 -13.54 15.62 11.24
C GLY A 299 -13.98 14.29 10.60
N ASP A 300 -13.04 13.36 10.41
CA ASP A 300 -13.32 12.06 9.79
C ASP A 300 -13.96 11.04 10.74
N ARG A 301 -14.01 11.32 12.04
CA ARG A 301 -14.50 10.36 13.05
C ARG A 301 -15.92 9.91 12.81
N TYR A 302 -16.79 10.83 12.37
CA TYR A 302 -18.18 10.51 12.08
C TYR A 302 -18.30 9.49 10.92
N ALA A 303 -17.55 9.70 9.84
CA ALA A 303 -17.50 8.77 8.71
C ALA A 303 -16.94 7.39 9.12
N LYS A 304 -15.94 7.35 10.01
CA LYS A 304 -15.46 6.09 10.62
C LYS A 304 -16.54 5.39 11.44
N GLY A 305 -17.35 6.14 12.17
CA GLY A 305 -18.50 5.64 12.92
C GLY A 305 -19.52 4.97 12.01
N LEU A 306 -19.91 5.63 10.91
CA LEU A 306 -20.82 5.07 9.91
C LEU A 306 -20.26 3.80 9.26
N PHE A 307 -18.97 3.77 8.93
CA PHE A 307 -18.36 2.58 8.35
C PHE A 307 -18.31 1.41 9.34
N LEU A 308 -18.02 1.66 10.62
CA LEU A 308 -18.14 0.65 11.67
C LEU A 308 -19.58 0.16 11.84
N ALA A 309 -20.55 1.05 11.73
CA ALA A 309 -21.97 0.68 11.78
C ALA A 309 -22.35 -0.25 10.62
N ARG A 310 -21.83 0.00 9.41
CA ARG A 310 -21.98 -0.91 8.27
C ARG A 310 -21.28 -2.26 8.49
N MET A 311 -20.14 -2.30 9.17
CA MET A 311 -19.49 -3.55 9.58
C MET A 311 -20.35 -4.33 10.58
N ALA A 312 -20.95 -3.64 11.57
CA ALA A 312 -21.86 -4.24 12.53
C ALA A 312 -23.12 -4.79 11.86
N GLU A 313 -23.71 -4.05 10.92
CA GLU A 313 -24.85 -4.50 10.11
C GLU A 313 -24.52 -5.77 9.34
N ALA A 314 -23.38 -5.80 8.65
CA ALA A 314 -22.94 -6.96 7.88
C ALA A 314 -22.75 -8.21 8.77
N CYS A 315 -22.30 -8.01 10.01
CA CYS A 315 -22.19 -9.08 11.01
C CYS A 315 -23.58 -9.62 11.42
N PHE A 316 -24.56 -8.73 11.65
CA PHE A 316 -25.93 -9.15 11.98
C PHE A 316 -26.69 -9.76 10.79
N GLU A 317 -26.46 -9.28 9.57
CA GLU A 317 -27.04 -9.90 8.36
C GLU A 317 -26.57 -11.35 8.21
N LEU A 318 -25.29 -11.64 8.51
CA LEU A 318 -24.76 -13.01 8.54
C LEU A 318 -25.44 -13.85 9.63
N ALA A 319 -25.61 -13.29 10.82
CA ALA A 319 -26.29 -13.97 11.94
C ALA A 319 -27.76 -14.30 11.63
N LEU A 320 -28.44 -13.42 10.90
CA LEU A 320 -29.83 -13.60 10.47
C LEU A 320 -29.98 -14.45 9.20
N GLY A 321 -28.88 -14.86 8.57
CA GLY A 321 -28.89 -15.60 7.29
C GLY A 321 -29.38 -14.77 6.10
N LYS A 322 -29.41 -13.43 6.21
CA LYS A 322 -29.74 -12.51 5.11
C LYS A 322 -28.59 -12.33 4.13
N ARG A 323 -27.37 -12.65 4.58
CA ARG A 323 -26.11 -12.63 3.83
C ARG A 323 -25.37 -13.95 4.03
N GLY A 324 -24.67 -14.42 2.99
CA GLY A 324 -23.72 -15.52 3.07
C GLY A 324 -22.31 -15.06 3.46
N GLN A 325 -21.42 -16.01 3.74
CA GLN A 325 -20.00 -15.71 3.94
C GLN A 325 -19.38 -15.14 2.66
N ASP A 326 -18.50 -14.15 2.80
CA ASP A 326 -17.75 -13.62 1.68
C ASP A 326 -16.63 -14.60 1.28
N ASP A 327 -16.63 -14.97 0.00
CA ASP A 327 -15.57 -15.78 -0.59
C ASP A 327 -14.30 -14.94 -0.78
N LYS A 328 -13.27 -15.25 0.01
CA LYS A 328 -11.99 -14.53 0.01
C LYS A 328 -11.14 -14.80 -1.24
N ASP A 329 -11.38 -15.92 -1.92
CA ASP A 329 -10.62 -16.38 -3.08
C ASP A 329 -11.28 -15.97 -4.41
N HIS A 330 -12.51 -15.46 -4.36
CA HIS A 330 -13.12 -14.74 -5.45
C HIS A 330 -12.27 -13.50 -5.85
N TYR A 331 -11.89 -13.40 -7.14
CA TYR A 331 -10.99 -12.33 -7.63
C TYR A 331 -11.50 -10.89 -7.46
N ALA A 332 -12.81 -10.68 -7.31
CA ALA A 332 -13.35 -9.37 -6.88
C ALA A 332 -12.81 -8.90 -5.52
N ASN A 333 -12.43 -9.84 -4.65
CA ASN A 333 -11.88 -9.66 -3.31
C ASN A 333 -10.35 -9.79 -3.26
N LYS A 334 -9.70 -10.01 -4.40
CA LYS A 334 -8.24 -9.99 -4.53
C LYS A 334 -7.77 -8.73 -5.24
N ARG A 335 -6.55 -8.30 -4.94
CA ARG A 335 -5.85 -7.23 -5.64
C ARG A 335 -4.42 -7.65 -5.91
N LEU A 336 -3.91 -7.27 -7.06
CA LEU A 336 -2.53 -7.55 -7.46
C LEU A 336 -1.68 -6.33 -7.09
N LYS A 337 -0.60 -6.56 -6.34
CA LYS A 337 0.46 -5.57 -6.13
C LYS A 337 1.54 -5.80 -7.17
N LEU A 338 1.69 -4.83 -8.05
CA LEU A 338 2.66 -4.85 -9.15
C LEU A 338 4.00 -4.28 -8.71
N SER A 339 4.97 -4.26 -9.64
CA SER A 339 6.31 -3.75 -9.38
C SER A 339 6.32 -2.30 -8.92
N GLY A 340 5.49 -1.43 -9.51
CA GLY A 340 5.36 -0.03 -9.10
C GLY A 340 4.83 0.12 -7.68
N ASP A 341 3.73 -0.57 -7.34
CA ASP A 341 3.13 -0.52 -6.00
C ASP A 341 4.13 -0.95 -4.91
N LEU A 342 4.89 -2.02 -5.20
CA LEU A 342 5.89 -2.55 -4.30
C LEU A 342 7.06 -1.57 -4.14
N MET A 343 7.51 -0.94 -5.24
CA MET A 343 8.55 0.09 -5.24
C MET A 343 8.09 1.36 -4.52
N GLU A 344 6.82 1.76 -4.62
CA GLU A 344 6.24 2.87 -3.86
C GLU A 344 6.27 2.56 -2.35
N ASP A 345 5.79 1.38 -1.94
CA ASP A 345 5.83 0.93 -0.55
C ASP A 345 7.28 0.91 0.00
N LEU A 346 8.24 0.48 -0.82
CA LEU A 346 9.65 0.46 -0.44
C LEU A 346 10.24 1.88 -0.32
N PHE A 347 10.01 2.72 -1.32
CA PHE A 347 10.48 4.10 -1.35
C PHE A 347 9.93 4.88 -0.16
N ARG A 348 8.66 4.71 0.19
CA ARG A 348 8.03 5.33 1.36
C ARG A 348 8.79 5.05 2.66
N VAL A 349 9.17 3.80 2.89
CA VAL A 349 9.93 3.41 4.10
C VAL A 349 11.37 3.92 4.03
N ALA A 350 12.01 3.84 2.87
CA ALA A 350 13.38 4.33 2.66
C ALA A 350 13.45 5.86 2.86
N PHE A 351 12.52 6.59 2.27
CA PHE A 351 12.41 8.04 2.36
C PHE A 351 12.08 8.50 3.78
N SER A 352 11.14 7.85 4.47
CA SER A 352 10.85 8.13 5.89
C SER A 352 12.09 7.97 6.79
N ARG A 353 13.02 7.09 6.43
CA ARG A 353 14.30 6.95 7.15
C ARG A 353 15.29 8.05 6.78
N LEU A 354 15.36 8.42 5.50
CA LEU A 354 16.16 9.55 5.04
C LEU A 354 15.72 10.85 5.71
N THR A 355 14.41 11.14 5.78
CA THR A 355 13.88 12.35 6.41
C THR A 355 14.22 12.42 7.90
N ARG A 356 14.14 11.29 8.61
CA ARG A 356 14.59 11.17 10.00
C ARG A 356 16.08 11.43 10.17
N ASP A 357 16.90 10.95 9.23
CA ASP A 357 18.34 11.20 9.26
C ASP A 357 18.67 12.67 8.97
N ILE A 358 18.01 13.29 7.98
CA ILE A 358 18.14 14.72 7.67
C ILE A 358 17.79 15.55 8.90
N LYS A 359 16.64 15.27 9.56
CA LYS A 359 16.25 15.91 10.82
C LYS A 359 17.38 15.83 11.85
N TYR A 360 17.89 14.63 12.10
CA TYR A 360 18.96 14.40 13.08
C TYR A 360 20.26 15.15 12.74
N GLN A 361 20.66 15.17 11.47
CA GLN A 361 21.88 15.87 11.05
C GLN A 361 21.73 17.40 11.17
N LEU A 362 20.56 17.96 10.84
CA LEU A 362 20.28 19.39 11.02
C LEU A 362 20.32 19.79 12.49
N GLU A 363 19.69 19.02 13.36
CA GLU A 363 19.72 19.25 14.82
C GLU A 363 21.15 19.25 15.36
N ARG A 364 21.98 18.31 14.90
CA ARG A 364 23.40 18.25 15.28
C ARG A 364 24.24 19.38 14.71
N ALA A 365 23.95 19.83 13.49
CA ALA A 365 24.64 20.97 12.90
C ALA A 365 24.34 22.26 13.69
N SER A 366 23.07 22.45 14.07
CA SER A 366 22.61 23.56 14.90
C SER A 366 23.27 23.54 16.29
N MET A 367 23.32 22.38 16.97
CA MET A 367 24.00 22.24 18.26
C MET A 367 25.50 22.59 18.22
N ARG A 368 26.12 22.55 17.03
CA ARG A 368 27.53 22.87 16.81
C ARG A 368 27.73 24.29 16.25
N ASN A 369 26.68 25.12 16.21
CA ASN A 369 26.68 26.46 15.60
C ASN A 369 27.22 26.47 14.15
N ARG A 370 26.93 25.42 13.39
CA ARG A 370 27.24 25.37 11.94
C ARG A 370 26.08 25.92 11.15
N GLU A 371 26.38 26.53 10.01
CA GLU A 371 25.35 26.96 9.08
C GLU A 371 24.56 25.75 8.56
N LEU A 372 23.23 25.86 8.59
CA LEU A 372 22.34 24.82 8.08
C LEU A 372 22.36 24.84 6.55
N ASN A 373 22.81 23.73 5.96
CA ASN A 373 22.86 23.49 4.53
C ASN A 373 22.34 22.07 4.24
N VAL A 374 21.32 21.95 3.38
CA VAL A 374 20.68 20.67 3.08
C VAL A 374 21.60 19.75 2.27
N ILE A 375 22.36 20.28 1.31
CA ILE A 375 23.23 19.48 0.43
C ILE A 375 24.23 18.68 1.25
N THR A 376 24.87 19.31 2.23
CA THR A 376 25.89 18.65 3.06
C THR A 376 25.31 17.73 4.14
N THR A 377 24.02 17.88 4.42
CA THR A 377 23.29 17.14 5.46
C THR A 377 22.72 15.83 4.91
N VAL A 378 22.29 15.83 3.65
CA VAL A 378 21.69 14.66 2.99
C VAL A 378 22.76 13.59 2.73
N ARG A 379 22.55 12.40 3.29
CA ARG A 379 23.40 11.23 3.02
C ARG A 379 22.70 10.31 2.01
N ALA A 380 23.08 10.46 0.75
CA ALA A 380 22.50 9.75 -0.40
C ALA A 380 22.50 8.21 -0.26
N ASP A 381 23.50 7.65 0.43
CA ASP A 381 23.63 6.19 0.61
C ASP A 381 22.49 5.59 1.46
N VAL A 382 21.94 6.36 2.41
CA VAL A 382 20.86 5.89 3.30
C VAL A 382 19.62 5.48 2.50
N LEU A 383 19.30 6.22 1.44
CA LEU A 383 18.22 5.90 0.52
C LEU A 383 18.64 4.78 -0.44
N SER A 384 19.81 4.93 -1.06
CA SER A 384 20.30 4.03 -2.12
C SER A 384 20.41 2.58 -1.64
N GLU A 385 21.04 2.34 -0.48
CA GLU A 385 21.16 1.00 0.10
C GLU A 385 19.78 0.40 0.43
N ARG A 386 18.84 1.23 0.89
CA ARG A 386 17.49 0.80 1.24
C ARG A 386 16.64 0.47 0.03
N MET A 387 16.94 1.03 -1.14
CA MET A 387 16.30 0.66 -2.40
C MET A 387 16.94 -0.60 -3.02
N ILE A 388 18.27 -0.71 -3.00
CA ILE A 388 19.02 -1.78 -3.68
C ILE A 388 18.97 -3.10 -2.89
N HIS A 389 19.17 -3.07 -1.57
CA HIS A 389 19.31 -4.29 -0.76
C HIS A 389 18.05 -5.19 -0.78
N PRO A 390 16.81 -4.66 -0.69
CA PRO A 390 15.59 -5.47 -0.83
C PRO A 390 15.46 -6.16 -2.19
N LEU A 391 15.91 -5.53 -3.28
CA LEU A 391 15.93 -6.16 -4.59
C LEU A 391 16.98 -7.29 -4.68
N ALA A 392 18.13 -7.12 -4.05
CA ALA A 392 19.17 -8.15 -4.01
C ALA A 392 18.79 -9.36 -3.15
N THR A 393 18.08 -9.15 -2.05
CA THR A 393 17.77 -10.22 -1.07
C THR A 393 16.36 -10.79 -1.20
N GLY A 394 15.43 -10.08 -1.85
CA GLY A 394 14.02 -10.46 -1.91
C GLY A 394 13.24 -10.19 -0.63
N ASN A 395 13.88 -9.63 0.41
CA ASN A 395 13.24 -9.24 1.66
C ASN A 395 12.67 -7.83 1.54
N TRP A 396 11.35 -7.72 1.58
CA TRP A 396 10.63 -6.46 1.36
C TRP A 396 10.10 -5.84 2.65
N VAL A 397 9.56 -4.64 2.53
CA VAL A 397 8.90 -3.96 3.66
C VAL A 397 7.65 -4.72 4.13
N GLY A 398 7.34 -4.59 5.42
CA GLY A 398 6.19 -5.27 6.03
C GLY A 398 6.39 -6.77 6.28
N GLY A 399 7.63 -7.25 6.30
CA GLY A 399 7.97 -8.65 6.61
C GLY A 399 7.72 -9.64 5.46
N ARG A 400 7.44 -9.15 4.25
CA ARG A 400 7.28 -9.98 3.06
C ARG A 400 8.66 -10.48 2.58
N THR A 401 8.72 -11.73 2.13
CA THR A 401 9.96 -12.37 1.64
C THR A 401 9.72 -12.98 0.26
N GLY A 402 10.80 -13.11 -0.52
CA GLY A 402 10.74 -13.67 -1.87
C GLY A 402 10.05 -12.78 -2.91
N VAL A 403 9.96 -11.46 -2.64
CA VAL A 403 9.34 -10.47 -3.53
C VAL A 403 10.21 -10.23 -4.77
N SER A 404 11.53 -10.17 -4.60
CA SER A 404 12.49 -10.13 -5.71
C SER A 404 13.15 -11.50 -5.87
N GLN A 405 13.23 -11.99 -7.09
CA GLN A 405 13.82 -13.29 -7.45
C GLN A 405 14.87 -13.11 -8.56
N LEU A 406 15.83 -14.03 -8.63
CA LEU A 406 16.76 -14.07 -9.77
C LEU A 406 15.95 -14.42 -11.03
N LEU A 407 16.11 -13.62 -12.09
CA LEU A 407 15.42 -13.88 -13.35
C LEU A 407 15.86 -15.23 -13.91
N ASP A 408 14.90 -16.01 -14.40
CA ASP A 408 15.19 -17.32 -14.98
C ASP A 408 15.58 -17.15 -16.44
N ARG A 409 16.84 -17.45 -16.73
CA ARG A 409 17.47 -17.37 -18.07
C ARG A 409 17.78 -18.74 -18.66
N THR A 410 17.12 -19.79 -18.20
CA THR A 410 17.31 -21.15 -18.75
C THR A 410 17.00 -21.19 -20.25
N ASP A 411 15.88 -20.58 -20.66
CA ASP A 411 15.53 -20.31 -22.05
C ASP A 411 14.62 -19.06 -22.13
N TYR A 412 14.26 -18.65 -23.35
CA TYR A 412 13.44 -17.46 -23.58
C TYR A 412 12.01 -17.60 -23.02
N MET A 413 11.43 -18.79 -23.07
CA MET A 413 10.08 -19.05 -22.57
C MET A 413 10.05 -19.03 -21.03
N ALA A 414 11.09 -19.54 -20.38
CA ALA A 414 11.27 -19.48 -18.94
C ALA A 414 11.32 -18.03 -18.46
N THR A 415 12.04 -17.15 -19.16
CA THR A 415 12.08 -15.70 -18.87
C THR A 415 10.68 -15.08 -18.95
N LEU A 416 9.95 -15.33 -20.04
CA LEU A 416 8.60 -14.79 -20.22
C LEU A 416 7.60 -15.35 -19.18
N SER A 417 7.68 -16.63 -18.86
CA SER A 417 6.86 -17.25 -17.80
C SER A 417 7.17 -16.61 -16.45
N HIS A 418 8.45 -16.40 -16.14
CA HIS A 418 8.86 -15.79 -14.87
C HIS A 418 8.36 -14.34 -14.72
N LEU A 419 8.44 -13.52 -15.77
CA LEU A 419 7.95 -12.14 -15.77
C LEU A 419 6.41 -12.03 -15.67
N ARG A 420 5.68 -13.12 -15.93
CA ARG A 420 4.20 -13.16 -15.87
C ARG A 420 3.66 -13.94 -14.67
N ARG A 421 4.52 -14.27 -13.73
CA ARG A 421 4.18 -15.06 -12.54
C ARG A 421 3.62 -14.17 -11.42
N VAL A 422 2.60 -14.71 -10.76
CA VAL A 422 1.85 -14.15 -9.65
C VAL A 422 2.02 -15.06 -8.43
N ILE A 423 2.27 -14.48 -7.26
CA ILE A 423 2.51 -15.21 -6.03
C ILE A 423 1.51 -14.80 -4.96
N SER A 424 0.82 -15.78 -4.37
CA SER A 424 0.03 -15.59 -3.16
C SER A 424 0.96 -15.66 -1.94
N PRO A 425 0.98 -14.64 -1.05
CA PRO A 425 1.92 -14.54 0.08
C PRO A 425 1.52 -15.42 1.28
N LEU A 426 0.87 -16.56 1.03
CA LEU A 426 0.41 -17.49 2.06
C LEU A 426 1.53 -18.46 2.47
N SER A 427 1.37 -19.07 3.65
CA SER A 427 2.34 -20.03 4.13
C SER A 427 2.33 -21.29 3.27
N ARG A 428 3.51 -21.72 2.82
CA ARG A 428 3.66 -22.97 2.06
C ARG A 428 3.50 -24.22 2.92
N SER A 429 3.68 -24.08 4.25
CA SER A 429 3.59 -25.21 5.19
C SER A 429 2.16 -25.55 5.61
N GLN A 430 1.21 -24.63 5.42
CA GLN A 430 -0.18 -24.84 5.81
C GLN A 430 -1.01 -25.33 4.62
N PRO A 431 -1.96 -26.26 4.85
CA PRO A 431 -2.84 -26.76 3.82
C PRO A 431 -3.96 -25.73 3.56
N HIS A 432 -3.71 -24.77 2.68
CA HIS A 432 -4.70 -23.80 2.21
C HIS A 432 -5.52 -24.38 1.05
N PHE A 433 -6.45 -25.31 1.32
CA PHE A 433 -7.20 -26.00 0.27
C PHE A 433 -7.96 -25.04 -0.66
N GLU A 434 -8.84 -24.19 -0.11
CA GLU A 434 -9.65 -23.25 -0.90
C GLU A 434 -8.79 -22.26 -1.72
N ALA A 435 -7.68 -21.78 -1.14
CA ALA A 435 -6.80 -20.82 -1.84
C ALA A 435 -5.95 -21.46 -2.95
N ARG A 436 -5.67 -22.78 -2.86
CA ARG A 436 -4.91 -23.55 -3.85
C ARG A 436 -5.79 -24.02 -5.01
N ASP A 437 -7.09 -24.16 -4.79
CA ASP A 437 -8.03 -24.62 -5.80
C ASP A 437 -8.15 -23.62 -6.97
N LEU A 438 -8.43 -24.16 -8.16
CA LEU A 438 -8.69 -23.34 -9.34
C LEU A 438 -10.07 -22.68 -9.22
N HIS A 439 -10.08 -21.47 -8.70
CA HIS A 439 -11.31 -20.73 -8.51
C HIS A 439 -11.94 -20.31 -9.86
N PRO A 440 -13.25 -20.49 -10.12
CA PRO A 440 -13.88 -20.19 -11.42
C PRO A 440 -13.69 -18.77 -11.93
N THR A 441 -13.57 -17.79 -11.03
CA THR A 441 -13.33 -16.38 -11.38
C THR A 441 -11.94 -16.11 -11.94
N GLN A 442 -11.02 -17.07 -11.84
CA GLN A 442 -9.70 -17.00 -12.47
C GLN A 442 -9.76 -17.19 -13.99
N TRP A 443 -10.90 -17.64 -14.53
CA TRP A 443 -11.09 -17.82 -15.97
C TRP A 443 -10.70 -16.56 -16.77
N GLY A 444 -9.76 -16.73 -17.70
CA GLY A 444 -9.24 -15.66 -18.55
C GLY A 444 -8.27 -14.69 -17.86
N ARG A 445 -7.99 -14.86 -16.56
CA ARG A 445 -7.07 -14.01 -15.78
C ARG A 445 -5.78 -14.74 -15.42
N ILE A 446 -5.92 -15.99 -15.00
CA ILE A 446 -4.82 -16.88 -14.60
C ILE A 446 -4.84 -18.11 -15.49
N CYS A 447 -3.65 -18.63 -15.82
CA CYS A 447 -3.51 -19.89 -16.53
C CYS A 447 -3.95 -21.07 -15.64
N PRO A 448 -4.86 -21.94 -16.09
CA PRO A 448 -5.33 -23.08 -15.29
C PRO A 448 -4.28 -24.20 -15.13
N SER A 449 -3.23 -24.19 -15.95
CA SER A 449 -2.24 -25.27 -16.02
C SER A 449 -0.85 -24.87 -15.53
N GLU A 450 -0.50 -23.58 -15.61
CA GLU A 450 0.83 -23.09 -15.26
C GLU A 450 0.92 -22.83 -13.75
N THR A 451 1.25 -23.89 -13.01
CA THR A 451 1.60 -23.86 -11.59
C THR A 451 2.73 -24.87 -11.35
N PRO A 452 3.76 -24.52 -10.56
CA PRO A 452 4.79 -25.49 -10.20
C PRO A 452 4.21 -26.59 -9.31
N GLU A 453 4.78 -27.79 -9.41
CA GLU A 453 4.47 -28.91 -8.52
C GLU A 453 4.99 -28.68 -7.07
N GLY A 454 4.56 -29.54 -6.15
CA GLY A 454 5.02 -29.51 -4.76
C GLY A 454 4.36 -28.41 -3.91
N PRO A 455 5.04 -27.89 -2.88
CA PRO A 455 4.43 -26.97 -1.91
C PRO A 455 3.89 -25.66 -2.50
N ASN A 456 4.38 -25.26 -3.68
CA ASN A 456 3.95 -24.04 -4.37
C ASN A 456 2.70 -24.24 -5.24
N CYS A 457 2.23 -25.47 -5.41
CA CYS A 457 1.06 -25.78 -6.24
C CYS A 457 -0.17 -24.99 -5.79
N GLY A 458 -0.74 -24.19 -6.70
CA GLY A 458 -1.90 -23.33 -6.45
C GLY A 458 -1.59 -22.01 -5.73
N LEU A 459 -0.37 -21.79 -5.24
CA LEU A 459 0.05 -20.52 -4.61
C LEU A 459 0.93 -19.67 -5.53
N VAL A 460 1.63 -20.32 -6.46
CA VAL A 460 2.38 -19.66 -7.52
C VAL A 460 1.65 -19.96 -8.82
N LYS A 461 1.22 -18.90 -9.50
CA LYS A 461 0.35 -18.95 -10.67
C LYS A 461 0.94 -18.06 -11.75
N ASN A 462 0.46 -18.18 -12.98
CA ASN A 462 0.84 -17.27 -14.05
C ASN A 462 -0.39 -16.60 -14.67
N PHE A 463 -0.21 -15.38 -15.16
CA PHE A 463 -1.24 -14.70 -15.93
C PHE A 463 -1.67 -15.49 -17.16
N ALA A 464 -2.96 -15.46 -17.47
CA ALA A 464 -3.46 -15.83 -18.78
C ALA A 464 -2.90 -14.90 -19.86
N GLN A 465 -2.93 -15.33 -21.12
CA GLN A 465 -2.33 -14.57 -22.22
C GLN A 465 -2.96 -13.18 -22.39
N GLY A 466 -4.29 -13.10 -22.50
CA GLY A 466 -5.05 -11.88 -22.72
C GLY A 466 -5.52 -11.19 -21.44
N VAL A 467 -4.59 -10.88 -20.54
CA VAL A 467 -4.90 -10.12 -19.30
C VAL A 467 -4.53 -8.65 -19.48
N GLU A 468 -5.40 -7.76 -18.99
CA GLU A 468 -5.09 -6.36 -18.75
C GLU A 468 -5.32 -6.05 -17.27
N LEU A 469 -4.46 -5.20 -16.71
CA LEU A 469 -4.54 -4.77 -15.32
C LEU A 469 -4.95 -3.31 -15.29
N SER A 470 -5.93 -2.99 -14.44
CA SER A 470 -6.38 -1.62 -14.23
C SER A 470 -5.28 -0.78 -13.60
N ILE A 471 -5.04 0.41 -14.14
CA ILE A 471 -4.25 1.45 -13.51
C ILE A 471 -5.11 2.30 -12.57
N GLY A 472 -4.49 3.00 -11.63
CA GLY A 472 -5.19 3.92 -10.73
C GLY A 472 -5.79 5.11 -11.49
N VAL A 473 -6.83 5.71 -10.92
CA VAL A 473 -7.40 6.98 -11.41
C VAL A 473 -7.06 8.05 -10.39
N GLU A 474 -6.44 9.14 -10.83
CA GLU A 474 -5.99 10.23 -9.94
C GLU A 474 -7.17 11.08 -9.44
N GLU A 475 -8.20 11.23 -10.26
CA GLU A 475 -9.35 12.10 -10.05
C GLU A 475 -10.49 11.42 -9.28
N TYR A 476 -10.20 10.87 -8.09
CA TYR A 476 -11.23 10.24 -7.26
C TYR A 476 -12.37 11.21 -6.89
N GLU A 477 -12.05 12.49 -6.73
CA GLU A 477 -13.05 13.54 -6.49
C GLU A 477 -13.97 13.76 -7.69
N ASP A 478 -13.49 13.57 -8.92
CA ASP A 478 -14.34 13.74 -10.10
C ASP A 478 -15.25 12.53 -10.30
N VAL A 479 -14.82 11.33 -9.90
CA VAL A 479 -15.72 10.17 -9.80
C VAL A 479 -16.82 10.42 -8.77
N LYS A 480 -16.51 11.00 -7.61
CA LYS A 480 -17.54 11.37 -6.62
C LYS A 480 -18.50 12.42 -7.16
N LYS A 481 -18.00 13.48 -7.78
CA LYS A 481 -18.85 14.51 -8.43
C LYS A 481 -19.77 13.89 -9.46
N MET A 482 -19.25 13.01 -10.31
CA MET A 482 -20.04 12.28 -11.30
C MET A 482 -21.15 11.44 -10.64
N LEU A 483 -20.89 10.80 -9.50
CA LEU A 483 -21.93 10.07 -8.76
C LEU A 483 -23.00 11.01 -8.17
N LEU A 484 -22.61 12.17 -7.67
CA LEU A 484 -23.56 13.20 -7.20
C LEU A 484 -24.42 13.75 -8.35
N ASP A 485 -23.81 13.98 -9.52
CA ASP A 485 -24.50 14.39 -10.74
C ASP A 485 -25.48 13.31 -11.24
N LEU A 486 -25.20 12.04 -10.94
CA LEU A 486 -26.09 10.89 -11.17
C LEU A 486 -27.09 10.68 -10.02
N GLU A 487 -27.30 11.69 -9.18
CA GLU A 487 -28.29 11.72 -8.09
C GLU A 487 -28.06 10.68 -6.97
N VAL A 488 -26.82 10.22 -6.79
CA VAL A 488 -26.47 9.38 -5.63
C VAL A 488 -26.53 10.23 -4.36
N VAL A 489 -27.45 9.88 -3.46
CA VAL A 489 -27.64 10.60 -2.19
C VAL A 489 -26.54 10.22 -1.19
N PRO A 490 -25.77 11.18 -0.65
CA PRO A 490 -24.77 10.92 0.38
C PRO A 490 -25.39 10.38 1.67
N VAL A 491 -24.69 9.43 2.29
CA VAL A 491 -25.04 8.92 3.61
C VAL A 491 -24.84 10.03 4.65
N GLY A 492 -25.87 10.31 5.46
CA GLY A 492 -25.84 11.37 6.48
C GLY A 492 -26.37 12.74 6.02
N GLY A 493 -26.85 12.87 4.78
CA GLY A 493 -27.66 14.01 4.32
C GLY A 493 -26.95 15.37 4.23
N ARG A 494 -25.64 15.44 4.49
CA ARG A 494 -24.87 16.69 4.34
C ARG A 494 -24.30 16.78 2.93
N VAL A 495 -24.97 17.59 2.13
CA VAL A 495 -24.42 18.22 0.94
C VAL A 495 -24.00 19.62 1.37
N GLU A 496 -22.77 19.77 1.85
CA GLU A 496 -22.11 21.09 1.92
C GLU A 496 -20.77 21.02 1.22
#